data_AF-A0A517ZE47-F1
#
_entry.id   AF-A0A517ZE47-F1
#
_cell.length_a   1.000
_cell.length_b   1.000
_cell.length_c   1.000
_cell.angle_alpha   90.00
_cell.angle_beta   90.00
_cell.angle_gamma   90.00
#
_symmetry.space_group_name_H-M   'P 1'
#
loop_
_entity.id
_entity.type
_entity.pdbx_description
1 polymer ?
#
loop_
_entity_poly.entity_id
_entity_poly.type
_entity_poly.pdbx_seq_one_letter_code
_entity_poly.pdbx_strand_id
1 'polypeptide(L)'
;MKRLVTCLAVAAIAAMFLTGAPEKAEAQKYYMDAFIAKYDAVAEAAKEKKCGVCHGKSKKMRSDYAKALAEALGAKKVKDKDKINAALEAVEKKDAGDGKTYGELLEAGKLPAPYEA
;
A
#
# COMPACT_ATOMS: atom_id res chain seq x y z
N MET A 1 13.93 1.43 52.90
CA MET A 1 12.91 2.16 52.09
C MET A 1 13.41 2.64 50.71
N LYS A 2 14.71 2.75 50.42
CA LYS A 2 15.20 3.20 49.10
C LYS A 2 15.12 2.17 47.96
N ARG A 3 14.97 0.87 48.28
CA ARG A 3 14.89 -0.22 47.28
C ARG A 3 13.48 -0.53 46.78
N LEU A 4 12.45 -0.01 47.47
CA LEU A 4 11.04 -0.24 47.13
C LEU A 4 10.50 0.81 46.13
N VAL A 5 11.08 2.02 46.17
CA VAL A 5 10.74 3.12 45.24
C VAL A 5 11.34 2.88 43.85
N THR A 6 12.46 2.16 43.75
CA THR A 6 13.13 1.87 42.47
C THR A 6 12.35 0.85 41.63
N CYS A 7 11.63 -0.10 42.25
CA CYS A 7 10.85 -1.11 41.53
C CYS A 7 9.55 -0.56 40.93
N LEU A 8 8.95 0.47 41.54
CA LEU A 8 7.72 1.10 41.03
C LEU A 8 7.99 2.03 39.82
N ALA A 9 9.17 2.64 39.73
CA ALA A 9 9.54 3.48 38.60
C ALA A 9 9.83 2.66 37.32
N VAL A 10 10.33 1.44 37.44
CA VAL A 10 10.62 0.55 36.29
C VAL A 10 9.34 -0.09 35.75
N ALA A 11 8.35 -0.36 36.60
CA ALA A 11 7.05 -0.90 36.17
C ALA A 11 6.21 0.11 35.36
N ALA A 12 6.35 1.41 35.63
CA ALA A 12 5.60 2.46 34.90
C ALA A 12 6.11 2.68 33.47
N ILE A 13 7.41 2.46 33.21
CA ILE A 13 8.01 2.63 31.87
C ILE A 13 7.72 1.42 30.97
N ALA A 14 7.59 0.22 31.55
CA ALA A 14 7.23 -0.98 30.80
C ALA A 14 5.77 -0.98 30.29
N ALA A 15 4.87 -0.27 30.98
CA ALA A 15 3.45 -0.19 30.60
C ALA A 15 3.18 0.74 29.40
N MET A 16 4.08 1.68 29.06
CA MET A 16 3.89 2.62 27.95
C MET A 16 4.13 2.04 26.55
N PHE A 17 4.69 0.82 26.44
CA PHE A 17 4.94 0.18 25.14
C PHE A 17 3.81 -0.71 24.64
N LEU A 18 2.75 -0.92 25.43
CA LEU A 18 1.66 -1.86 25.10
C LEU A 18 0.44 -1.23 24.39
N THR A 19 0.36 0.10 24.28
CA THR A 19 -0.81 0.79 23.70
C THR A 19 -0.63 1.22 22.24
N GLY A 20 0.56 1.01 21.67
CA GLY A 20 0.94 1.52 20.35
C GLY A 20 1.11 0.45 19.29
N ALA A 21 0.36 -0.67 19.32
CA ALA A 21 0.37 -1.57 18.17
C ALA A 21 -0.10 -0.76 16.94
N PRO A 22 0.76 -0.52 15.93
CA PRO A 22 0.32 0.19 14.75
C PRO A 22 -0.84 -0.62 14.18
N GLU A 23 -2.00 0.02 13.94
CA GLU A 23 -3.04 -0.56 13.09
C GLU A 23 -2.31 -1.07 11.85
N LYS A 24 -2.13 -2.39 11.76
CA LYS A 24 -1.47 -2.99 10.60
C LYS A 24 -2.25 -2.46 9.41
N ALA A 25 -1.51 -2.05 8.40
CA ALA A 25 -2.03 -1.51 7.15
C ALA A 25 -2.86 -2.58 6.41
N GLU A 26 -3.99 -3.00 6.98
CA GLU A 26 -4.83 -4.07 6.46
C GLU A 26 -5.33 -3.72 5.07
N ALA A 27 -5.77 -2.47 4.87
CA ALA A 27 -6.17 -1.95 3.56
C ALA A 27 -5.07 -2.11 2.49
N GLN A 28 -3.79 -1.99 2.88
CA GLN A 28 -2.66 -2.16 1.96
C GLN A 28 -2.54 -3.61 1.49
N LYS A 29 -2.87 -4.58 2.35
CA LYS A 29 -2.89 -6.00 1.99
C LYS A 29 -3.98 -6.28 0.97
N TYR A 30 -5.19 -5.76 1.15
CA TYR A 30 -6.29 -5.97 0.18
C TYR A 30 -5.97 -5.43 -1.21
N TYR A 31 -5.35 -4.25 -1.32
CA TYR A 31 -5.00 -3.67 -2.61
C TYR A 31 -3.88 -4.45 -3.31
N MET A 32 -2.83 -4.81 -2.58
CA MET A 32 -1.72 -5.57 -3.15
C MET A 32 -2.15 -6.99 -3.53
N ASP A 33 -2.94 -7.66 -2.69
CA ASP A 33 -3.48 -8.99 -2.98
C ASP A 33 -4.35 -8.98 -4.24
N ALA A 34 -5.22 -7.97 -4.39
CA ALA A 34 -6.03 -7.83 -5.60
C ALA A 34 -5.17 -7.53 -6.84
N PHE A 35 -4.16 -6.68 -6.70
CA PHE A 35 -3.22 -6.36 -7.78
C PHE A 35 -2.48 -7.60 -8.28
N ILE A 36 -1.87 -8.38 -7.38
CA ILE A 36 -1.12 -9.59 -7.76
C ILE A 36 -2.02 -10.70 -8.29
N ALA A 37 -3.29 -10.76 -7.85
CA ALA A 37 -4.24 -11.75 -8.32
C ALA A 37 -4.82 -11.39 -9.70
N LYS A 38 -4.87 -10.08 -10.04
CA LYS A 38 -5.36 -9.61 -11.33
C LYS A 38 -4.27 -9.59 -12.40
N TYR A 39 -3.02 -9.30 -12.02
CA TYR A 39 -1.93 -9.06 -12.98
C TYR A 39 -0.81 -10.10 -12.85
N ASP A 40 -1.04 -11.31 -13.36
CA ASP A 40 -0.08 -12.42 -13.28
C ASP A 40 1.29 -12.07 -13.91
N ALA A 41 1.29 -11.32 -15.02
CA ALA A 41 2.50 -10.92 -15.74
C ALA A 41 3.49 -10.10 -14.90
N VAL A 42 3.02 -9.43 -13.84
CA VAL A 42 3.84 -8.63 -12.92
C VAL A 42 3.77 -9.10 -11.48
N ALA A 43 3.09 -10.21 -11.19
CA ALA A 43 2.81 -10.63 -9.82
C ALA A 43 4.10 -10.83 -8.99
N GLU A 44 5.13 -11.46 -9.57
CA GLU A 44 6.41 -11.67 -8.89
C GLU A 44 7.16 -10.35 -8.65
N ALA A 45 7.26 -9.50 -9.68
CA ALA A 45 7.87 -8.17 -9.55
C ALA A 45 7.14 -7.30 -8.51
N ALA A 46 5.81 -7.39 -8.45
CA ALA A 46 4.99 -6.69 -7.46
C ALA A 46 5.22 -7.21 -6.04
N LYS A 47 5.32 -8.53 -5.85
CA LYS A 47 5.66 -9.16 -4.56
C LYS A 47 7.05 -8.74 -4.07
N GLU A 48 8.01 -8.56 -4.99
CA GLU A 48 9.34 -8.06 -4.66
C GLU A 48 9.31 -6.58 -4.27
N LYS A 49 8.64 -5.75 -5.07
CA LYS A 49 8.55 -4.29 -4.84
C LYS A 49 7.65 -3.91 -3.67
N LYS A 50 6.67 -4.72 -3.31
CA LYS A 50 5.75 -4.51 -2.17
C LYS A 50 5.15 -3.11 -2.17
N CYS A 51 5.40 -2.32 -1.12
CA CYS A 51 4.95 -0.94 -0.99
C CYS A 51 5.39 -0.06 -2.17
N GLY A 52 6.53 -0.38 -2.80
CA GLY A 52 7.18 0.40 -3.85
C GLY A 52 6.41 0.44 -5.17
N VAL A 53 5.40 -0.43 -5.37
CA VAL A 53 4.51 -0.35 -6.54
C VAL A 53 3.66 0.93 -6.48
N CYS A 54 3.22 1.34 -5.29
CA CYS A 54 2.29 2.45 -5.11
C CYS A 54 2.89 3.64 -4.35
N HIS A 55 3.91 3.40 -3.54
CA HIS A 55 4.47 4.40 -2.63
C HIS A 55 5.96 4.63 -2.87
N GLY A 56 6.40 5.86 -2.61
CA GLY A 56 7.82 6.21 -2.55
C GLY A 56 8.46 5.83 -1.21
N LYS A 57 9.46 6.62 -0.78
CA LYS A 57 10.17 6.41 0.50
C LYS A 57 9.26 6.45 1.73
N SER A 58 8.08 7.08 1.62
CA SER A 58 7.07 7.11 2.69
C SER A 58 5.67 6.82 2.15
N LYS A 59 4.75 6.36 3.01
CA LYS A 59 3.35 6.08 2.64
C LYS A 59 2.56 7.32 2.16
N LYS A 60 3.07 8.52 2.41
CA LYS A 60 2.47 9.79 1.97
C LYS A 60 2.87 10.11 0.53
N MET A 61 4.01 9.60 0.07
CA MET A 61 4.48 9.73 -1.30
C MET A 61 3.79 8.66 -2.14
N ARG A 62 2.89 9.08 -3.02
CA ARG A 62 2.09 8.19 -3.86
C ARG A 62 2.44 8.42 -5.32
N SER A 63 2.76 7.36 -6.05
CA SER A 63 2.95 7.42 -7.51
C SER A 63 1.66 7.88 -8.20
N ASP A 64 1.77 8.29 -9.46
CA ASP A 64 0.58 8.71 -10.22
C ASP A 64 -0.41 7.56 -10.40
N TYR A 65 0.09 6.33 -10.58
CA TYR A 65 -0.73 5.12 -10.52
C TYR A 65 -1.51 5.00 -9.21
N ALA A 66 -0.85 5.21 -8.06
CA ALA A 66 -1.50 5.12 -6.76
C ALA A 66 -2.53 6.24 -6.52
N LYS A 67 -2.33 7.42 -7.12
CA LYS A 67 -3.32 8.52 -7.10
C LYS A 67 -4.52 8.15 -7.96
N ALA A 68 -4.30 7.64 -9.19
CA ALA A 68 -5.36 7.19 -10.08
C ALA A 68 -6.21 6.08 -9.44
N LEU A 69 -5.58 5.11 -8.78
CA LEU A 69 -6.30 4.07 -8.04
C LEU A 69 -7.10 4.63 -6.86
N ALA A 70 -6.52 5.58 -6.11
CA ALA A 70 -7.23 6.22 -5.00
C ALA A 70 -8.45 7.03 -5.47
N GLU A 71 -8.33 7.70 -6.61
CA GLU A 71 -9.44 8.42 -7.25
C GLU A 71 -10.54 7.45 -7.71
N ALA A 72 -10.16 6.38 -8.41
CA ALA A 72 -11.09 5.34 -8.88
C ALA A 72 -11.83 4.65 -7.72
N LEU A 73 -11.16 4.42 -6.59
CA LEU A 73 -11.78 3.85 -5.39
C LEU A 73 -12.80 4.81 -4.74
N GLY A 74 -12.63 6.13 -4.90
CA GLY A 74 -13.51 7.17 -4.34
C GLY A 74 -13.53 7.26 -2.80
N ALA A 75 -12.88 6.34 -2.09
CA ALA A 75 -12.89 6.25 -0.64
C ALA A 75 -11.56 5.70 -0.08
N LYS A 76 -11.29 6.02 1.18
CA LYS A 76 -10.14 5.48 1.91
C LYS A 76 -10.50 4.16 2.57
N LYS A 77 -9.50 3.29 2.78
CA LYS A 77 -9.61 2.01 3.49
C LYS A 77 -10.68 1.07 2.89
N VAL A 78 -10.85 1.06 1.57
CA VAL A 78 -11.74 0.10 0.88
C VAL A 78 -11.17 -1.32 1.05
N LYS A 79 -12.00 -2.26 1.49
CA LYS A 79 -11.63 -3.68 1.67
C LYS A 79 -12.44 -4.64 0.79
N ASP A 80 -13.48 -4.12 0.16
CA ASP A 80 -14.36 -4.85 -0.74
C ASP A 80 -13.60 -5.21 -2.02
N LYS A 81 -13.48 -6.50 -2.30
CA LYS A 81 -12.67 -7.01 -3.42
C LYS A 81 -13.23 -6.59 -4.77
N ASP A 82 -14.55 -6.54 -4.92
CA ASP A 82 -15.19 -6.20 -6.19
C ASP A 82 -15.00 -4.72 -6.49
N LYS A 83 -15.10 -3.85 -5.47
CA LYS A 83 -14.78 -2.43 -5.62
C LYS A 83 -13.31 -2.19 -5.95
N ILE A 84 -12.41 -2.98 -5.35
CA ILE A 84 -10.97 -2.88 -5.65
C ILE A 84 -10.70 -3.32 -7.08
N ASN A 85 -11.26 -4.45 -7.53
CA ASN A 85 -11.09 -4.95 -8.89
C ASN A 85 -11.67 -3.99 -9.93
N ALA A 86 -12.87 -3.44 -9.69
CA ALA A 86 -13.46 -2.43 -10.56
C ALA A 86 -12.61 -1.15 -10.63
N ALA A 87 -12.00 -0.74 -9.51
CA ALA A 87 -11.08 0.40 -9.52
C ALA A 87 -9.78 0.09 -10.28
N LEU A 88 -9.25 -1.13 -10.18
CA LEU A 88 -8.09 -1.57 -10.96
C LEU A 88 -8.41 -1.54 -12.48
N GLU A 89 -9.57 -2.05 -12.90
CA GLU A 89 -10.04 -1.99 -14.28
C GLU A 89 -10.26 -0.55 -14.79
N ALA A 90 -10.71 0.35 -13.92
CA ALA A 90 -10.83 1.75 -14.27
C ALA A 90 -9.45 2.40 -14.48
N VAL A 91 -8.45 2.00 -13.70
CA VAL A 91 -7.07 2.50 -13.82
C VAL A 91 -6.36 1.93 -15.03
N GLU A 92 -6.65 0.69 -15.45
CA GLU A 92 -6.08 0.10 -16.68
C GLU A 92 -6.25 1.02 -17.89
N LYS A 93 -7.35 1.78 -17.96
CA LYS A 93 -7.69 2.68 -19.07
C LYS A 93 -7.02 4.06 -18.98
N LYS A 94 -6.34 4.36 -17.89
CA LYS A 94 -5.66 5.65 -17.69
C LYS A 94 -4.29 5.63 -18.37
N ASP A 95 -3.86 6.79 -18.83
CA ASP A 95 -2.53 7.00 -19.39
C ASP A 95 -1.44 6.72 -18.33
N ALA A 96 -0.43 5.96 -18.74
CA ALA A 96 0.73 5.57 -17.94
C ALA A 96 1.98 6.37 -18.32
N GLY A 97 1.86 7.37 -19.18
CA GLY A 97 2.97 7.99 -19.90
C GLY A 97 3.33 7.26 -21.19
N ASP A 98 4.14 7.91 -22.01
CA ASP A 98 4.71 7.36 -23.26
C ASP A 98 3.67 6.84 -24.27
N GLY A 99 2.45 7.37 -24.23
CA GLY A 99 1.35 7.01 -25.14
C GLY A 99 0.77 5.61 -24.89
N LYS A 100 0.99 5.05 -23.70
CA LYS A 100 0.45 3.75 -23.28
C LYS A 100 -0.46 3.91 -22.09
N THR A 101 -1.40 2.99 -21.97
CA THR A 101 -2.24 2.85 -20.78
C THR A 101 -1.57 2.00 -19.71
N TYR A 102 -2.05 2.09 -18.46
CA TYR A 102 -1.55 1.21 -17.40
C TYR A 102 -1.86 -0.26 -17.69
N GLY A 103 -2.99 -0.57 -18.32
CA GLY A 103 -3.33 -1.93 -18.73
C GLY A 103 -2.29 -2.51 -19.68
N GLU A 104 -1.97 -1.80 -20.76
CA GLU A 104 -0.95 -2.23 -21.73
C GLU A 104 0.45 -2.38 -21.09
N LEU A 105 0.78 -1.51 -20.12
CA LEU A 105 2.05 -1.59 -19.39
C LEU A 105 2.12 -2.86 -18.53
N LEU A 106 1.05 -3.16 -17.79
CA LEU A 106 0.95 -4.30 -16.88
C LEU A 106 0.90 -5.63 -17.64
N GLU A 107 0.15 -5.68 -18.75
CA GLU A 107 0.12 -6.82 -19.67
C GLU A 107 1.48 -7.09 -20.28
N ALA A 108 2.27 -6.05 -20.55
CA ALA A 108 3.65 -6.18 -21.02
C ALA A 108 4.65 -6.61 -19.92
N GLY A 109 4.18 -7.00 -18.73
CA GLY A 109 5.02 -7.45 -17.63
C GLY A 109 5.82 -6.33 -16.96
N LYS A 110 5.38 -5.07 -17.09
CA LYS A 110 6.05 -3.91 -16.51
C LYS A 110 5.20 -3.29 -15.40
N LEU A 111 5.85 -2.97 -14.28
CA LEU A 111 5.20 -2.24 -13.21
C LEU A 111 5.04 -0.75 -13.58
N PRO A 112 4.01 -0.07 -13.05
CA PRO A 112 3.87 1.38 -13.16
C PRO A 112 5.10 2.11 -12.63
N ALA A 113 5.36 3.30 -13.16
CA ALA A 113 6.44 4.16 -12.70
C ALA A 113 6.33 4.39 -11.17
N PRO A 114 7.45 4.33 -10.44
CA PRO A 114 7.46 4.60 -9.00
C PRO A 114 7.11 6.07 -8.73
N TYR A 115 6.97 6.42 -7.45
CA TYR A 115 6.85 7.82 -7.08
C TYR A 115 8.09 8.60 -7.52
N GLU A 116 7.88 9.64 -8.34
CA GLU A 116 8.84 10.69 -8.62
C GLU A 116 8.51 11.93 -7.79
N ALA A 117 9.54 12.60 -7.28
CA ALA A 117 9.42 13.66 -6.28
C ALA A 117 9.09 15.01 -6.89
#